data_AF-A0A4V2Y5Z4-F1
#
_entry.id   AF-A0A4V2Y5Z4-F1
#
_cell.length_a   1.000
_cell.length_b   1.000
_cell.length_c   1.000
_cell.angle_alpha   90.00
_cell.angle_beta   90.00
_cell.angle_gamma   90.00
#
_symmetry.space_group_name_H-M   'P 1'
#
loop_
_entity.id
_entity.type
_entity.pdbx_description
1 polymer ?
#
loop_
_entity_poly.entity_id
_entity_poly.type
_entity_poly.pdbx_seq_one_letter_code
_entity_poly.pdbx_strand_id
1 'polypeptide(L)'
;MTGPELVFDEGDWHYRTSGDRWGSRGRLRVWRDADSRLVAMVTIRDHVLRDDGCLLPEQVRARFPDEDVEVVAYEPSWWGAYEQYYLAVAGDRMYRWEEINGSILAERLSPIFVVDDEGDDSPGGDSGI
;
A
#
# COMPACT_ATOMS: atom_id res chain seq x y z
N MET A 1 -17.15 9.34 -19.11
CA MET A 1 -16.32 9.21 -17.91
C MET A 1 -15.43 8.02 -18.13
N THR A 2 -14.12 8.24 -18.20
CA THR A 2 -13.13 7.16 -18.16
C THR A 2 -13.27 6.49 -16.79
N GLY A 3 -13.38 5.15 -16.77
CA GLY A 3 -13.44 4.40 -15.50
C GLY A 3 -12.11 4.50 -14.75
N PRO A 4 -12.01 3.86 -13.57
CA PRO A 4 -10.75 3.79 -12.83
C PRO A 4 -9.61 3.27 -13.72
N GLU A 5 -8.39 3.74 -13.48
CA GLU A 5 -7.17 3.36 -14.24
C GLU A 5 -6.00 3.10 -13.29
N LEU A 6 -5.19 2.05 -13.54
CA LEU A 6 -3.91 1.85 -12.88
C LEU A 6 -2.87 2.72 -13.58
N VAL A 7 -2.40 3.77 -12.90
CA VAL A 7 -1.51 4.78 -13.48
C VAL A 7 -0.05 4.60 -13.08
N PHE A 8 0.23 3.78 -12.06
CA PHE A 8 1.58 3.50 -11.58
C PHE A 8 1.66 2.13 -10.90
N ASP A 9 2.74 1.40 -11.15
CA ASP A 9 3.02 0.11 -10.49
C ASP A 9 4.54 -0.14 -10.40
N GLU A 10 5.07 -0.16 -9.18
CA GLU A 10 6.49 -0.39 -8.86
C GLU A 10 6.62 -1.55 -7.88
N GLY A 11 7.12 -2.71 -8.34
CA GLY A 11 7.17 -3.96 -7.57
C GLY A 11 8.26 -4.07 -6.48
N ASP A 12 9.33 -3.28 -6.58
CA ASP A 12 10.45 -3.24 -5.61
C ASP A 12 10.62 -1.81 -5.09
N TRP A 13 9.54 -1.23 -4.57
CA TRP A 13 9.55 0.11 -4.02
C TRP A 13 10.22 0.13 -2.65
N HIS A 14 11.26 0.94 -2.52
CA HIS A 14 11.97 1.15 -1.26
C HIS A 14 11.31 2.26 -0.44
N TYR A 15 10.92 1.95 0.79
CA TYR A 15 10.33 2.90 1.71
C TYR A 15 11.01 2.88 3.08
N ARG A 16 10.87 3.97 3.82
CA ARG A 16 11.34 4.05 5.21
C ARG A 16 10.19 4.16 6.18
N THR A 17 10.35 3.53 7.32
CA THR A 17 9.46 3.63 8.47
C THR A 17 10.25 4.27 9.60
N SER A 18 9.57 4.83 10.58
CA SER A 18 10.20 5.56 11.69
C SER A 18 11.19 4.72 12.52
N GLY A 19 11.02 3.39 12.52
CA GLY A 19 11.89 2.44 13.21
C GLY A 19 12.99 1.81 12.35
N ASP A 20 12.97 1.98 11.02
CA ASP A 20 13.83 1.20 10.13
C ASP A 20 15.15 1.91 9.80
N ARG A 21 16.26 1.33 10.27
CA ARG A 21 17.62 1.84 9.98
C ARG A 21 18.06 1.56 8.54
N TRP A 22 17.48 0.57 7.88
CA TRP A 22 17.92 0.06 6.57
C TRP A 22 16.91 0.27 5.44
N GLY A 23 15.69 0.73 5.76
CA GLY A 23 14.57 0.82 4.82
C GLY A 23 13.96 -0.55 4.53
N SER A 24 12.67 -0.57 4.21
CA SER A 24 11.91 -1.75 3.83
C SER A 24 11.63 -1.74 2.32
N ARG A 25 11.14 -2.86 1.80
CA ARG A 25 10.72 -3.03 0.40
C ARG A 25 9.28 -3.51 0.34
N GLY A 26 8.56 -3.05 -0.67
CA GLY A 26 7.18 -3.42 -0.95
C GLY A 26 6.80 -3.08 -2.38
N ARG A 27 5.52 -3.20 -2.73
CA ARG A 27 5.00 -2.80 -4.03
C ARG A 27 4.15 -1.54 -3.89
N LEU A 28 4.40 -0.53 -4.69
CA LEU A 28 3.58 0.68 -4.76
C LEU A 28 2.72 0.62 -6.03
N ARG A 29 1.40 0.56 -5.84
CA ARG A 29 0.41 0.66 -6.91
C ARG A 29 -0.38 1.95 -6.73
N VAL A 30 -0.65 2.66 -7.82
CA VAL A 30 -1.47 3.87 -7.79
C VAL A 30 -2.54 3.78 -8.85
N TRP A 31 -3.77 3.94 -8.41
CA TRP A 31 -4.93 4.04 -9.28
C TRP A 31 -5.42 5.48 -9.30
N ARG A 32 -5.95 5.90 -10.44
CA ARG A 32 -6.81 7.07 -10.54
C ARG A 32 -8.25 6.60 -10.50
N ASP A 33 -9.04 7.12 -9.57
CA ASP A 33 -10.46 6.80 -9.46
C ASP A 33 -11.32 7.55 -10.48
N ALA A 34 -12.62 7.29 -10.50
CA ALA A 34 -13.56 7.91 -11.42
C ALA A 34 -13.70 9.44 -11.23
N ASP A 35 -13.36 9.96 -10.04
CA ASP A 35 -13.35 11.38 -9.69
C ASP A 35 -11.97 12.03 -9.93
N SER A 36 -11.07 11.32 -10.62
CA SER A 36 -9.69 11.74 -10.92
C SER A 36 -8.77 11.89 -9.71
N ARG A 37 -9.12 11.33 -8.55
CA ARG A 37 -8.26 11.31 -7.36
C ARG A 37 -7.33 10.10 -7.39
N LEU A 38 -6.13 10.26 -6.81
CA LEU A 38 -5.19 9.15 -6.73
C LEU A 38 -5.38 8.36 -5.45
N VAL A 39 -5.40 7.03 -5.59
CA VAL A 39 -5.36 6.06 -4.49
C VAL A 39 -4.07 5.29 -4.65
N ALA A 40 -3.13 5.49 -3.74
CA ALA A 40 -1.86 4.80 -3.70
C ALA A 40 -1.91 3.71 -2.63
N MET A 41 -1.62 2.46 -2.99
CA MET A 41 -1.51 1.34 -2.06
C MET A 41 -0.08 0.83 -2.04
N VAL A 42 0.44 0.68 -0.82
CA VAL A 42 1.76 0.11 -0.56
C VAL A 42 1.56 -1.25 0.09
N THR A 43 2.07 -2.31 -0.54
CA THR A 43 2.22 -3.61 0.12
C THR A 43 3.32 -3.50 1.18
N ILE A 44 2.99 -3.78 2.44
CA ILE A 44 3.89 -3.68 3.58
C ILE A 44 4.00 -5.01 4.32
N ARG A 45 5.17 -5.26 4.92
CA ARG A 45 5.42 -6.42 5.78
C ARG A 45 5.31 -6.02 7.26
N ASP A 46 4.36 -6.63 7.97
CA ASP A 46 4.13 -6.73 9.44
C ASP A 46 4.41 -5.50 10.34
N HIS A 47 3.46 -5.16 11.24
CA HIS A 47 3.53 -4.26 12.42
C HIS A 47 4.12 -2.84 12.28
N VAL A 48 4.56 -2.42 11.09
CA VAL A 48 5.17 -1.12 10.80
C VAL A 48 4.27 0.08 11.17
N LEU A 49 2.96 -0.11 11.20
CA LEU A 49 2.00 0.99 11.33
C LEU A 49 1.61 1.32 12.77
N ARG A 50 2.12 0.56 13.76
CA ARG A 50 1.62 0.64 15.13
C ARG A 50 2.17 1.78 15.98
N ASP A 51 3.30 2.42 15.66
CA ASP A 51 3.75 3.58 16.45
C ASP A 51 4.68 4.57 15.71
N ASP A 52 4.44 5.85 16.02
CA ASP A 52 5.25 7.06 15.88
C ASP A 52 5.87 7.42 14.52
N GLY A 53 5.37 8.47 13.86
CA GLY A 53 6.13 9.22 12.84
C GLY A 53 6.26 8.55 11.47
N CYS A 54 5.27 7.76 11.06
CA CYS A 54 5.28 7.05 9.79
C CYS A 54 5.50 8.01 8.59
N LEU A 55 6.69 7.95 7.99
CA LEU A 55 7.09 8.74 6.82
C LEU A 55 6.48 8.20 5.52
N LEU A 56 5.78 7.06 5.56
CA LEU A 56 5.30 6.38 4.36
C LEU A 56 4.35 7.27 3.54
N PRO A 57 3.33 7.94 4.13
CA PRO A 57 2.43 8.77 3.34
C PRO A 57 3.12 9.99 2.72
N GLU A 58 4.12 10.56 3.41
CA GLU A 58 4.93 11.66 2.88
C GLU A 58 5.82 11.22 1.71
N GLN A 59 6.44 10.03 1.81
CA GLN A 59 7.25 9.46 0.73
C GLN A 59 6.42 9.16 -0.53
N VAL A 60 5.19 8.67 -0.36
CA VAL A 60 4.27 8.47 -1.50
C VAL A 60 3.88 9.81 -2.10
N ARG A 61 3.44 10.79 -1.30
CA ARG A 61 3.04 12.12 -1.81
C ARG A 61 4.18 12.88 -2.47
N ALA A 62 5.42 12.69 -2.03
CA ALA A 62 6.59 13.26 -2.69
C ALA A 62 6.80 12.74 -4.13
N ARG A 63 6.25 11.57 -4.50
CA ARG A 63 6.24 11.06 -5.88
C ARG A 63 5.18 11.73 -6.75
N PHE A 64 4.16 12.33 -6.15
CA PHE A 64 3.01 12.94 -6.82
C PHE A 64 2.70 14.33 -6.21
N PRO A 65 3.64 15.30 -6.31
CA PRO A 65 3.57 16.56 -5.54
C PRO A 65 2.40 17.47 -5.92
N ASP A 66 1.83 17.30 -7.12
CA ASP A 66 0.76 18.14 -7.67
C ASP A 66 -0.63 17.47 -7.61
N GLU A 67 -0.72 16.27 -7.03
CA GLU A 67 -1.93 15.45 -7.03
C GLU A 67 -2.43 15.21 -5.60
N ASP A 68 -3.74 15.10 -5.42
CA ASP A 68 -4.33 14.64 -4.16
C ASP A 68 -4.25 13.11 -4.09
N VAL A 69 -3.47 12.60 -3.15
CA VAL A 69 -3.19 11.16 -2.99
C VAL A 69 -3.70 10.66 -1.64
N GLU A 70 -4.68 9.77 -1.72
CA GLU A 70 -5.07 8.89 -0.64
C GLU A 70 -4.05 7.75 -0.53
N VAL A 71 -3.48 7.52 0.65
CA VAL A 71 -2.44 6.51 0.85
C VAL A 71 -2.97 5.39 1.73
N VAL A 72 -2.91 4.18 1.19
CA VAL A 72 -3.31 2.94 1.85
C VAL A 72 -2.07 2.07 2.03
N ALA A 73 -1.92 1.46 3.20
CA ALA A 73 -1.00 0.36 3.42
C ALA A 73 -1.81 -0.95 3.40
N TYR A 74 -1.29 -1.95 2.70
CA TYR A 74 -1.88 -3.27 2.56
C TYR A 74 -0.92 -4.31 3.14
N GLU A 75 -1.41 -5.10 4.09
CA GLU A 75 -0.72 -6.27 4.63
C GLU A 75 -1.36 -7.54 4.07
N PRO A 76 -0.66 -8.27 3.19
CA PRO A 76 -1.12 -9.56 2.68
C PRO A 76 -1.31 -10.60 3.79
N SER A 77 -2.33 -11.44 3.62
CA SER A 77 -2.73 -12.46 4.59
C SER A 77 -1.64 -13.51 4.90
N TRP A 78 -0.68 -13.74 4.00
CA TRP A 78 0.40 -14.71 4.22
C TRP A 78 1.51 -14.26 5.17
N TRP A 79 1.55 -12.98 5.54
CA TRP A 79 2.51 -12.47 6.53
C TRP A 79 1.90 -12.43 7.94
N GLY A 80 0.57 -12.46 8.03
CA GLY A 80 -0.19 -12.44 9.28
C GLY A 80 -1.27 -13.52 9.34
N ALA A 81 -2.32 -13.26 10.12
CA ALA A 81 -3.48 -14.17 10.22
C ALA A 81 -4.62 -13.81 9.25
N TYR A 82 -4.66 -12.54 8.79
CA TYR A 82 -5.71 -11.98 7.93
C TYR A 82 -5.11 -10.90 7.03
N GLU A 83 -5.73 -10.64 5.87
CA GLU A 83 -5.44 -9.44 5.09
C GLU A 83 -5.89 -8.17 5.83
N GLN A 84 -5.07 -7.12 5.82
CA GLN A 84 -5.39 -5.87 6.50
C GLN A 84 -5.11 -4.65 5.60
N TYR A 85 -6.01 -3.68 5.65
CA TYR A 85 -5.91 -2.43 4.91
C TYR A 85 -5.95 -1.26 5.89
N TYR A 86 -5.04 -0.31 5.71
CA TYR A 86 -4.90 0.84 6.59
C TYR A 86 -4.83 2.12 5.78
N LEU A 87 -5.72 3.07 6.09
CA LEU A 87 -5.75 4.38 5.49
C LEU A 87 -4.92 5.38 6.29
N ALA A 88 -4.06 6.14 5.62
CA ALA A 88 -3.35 7.26 6.23
C ALA A 88 -4.28 8.46 6.39
N VAL A 89 -4.56 8.84 7.65
CA VAL A 89 -5.36 10.02 8.00
C VAL A 89 -4.47 11.09 8.62
N ALA A 90 -4.62 12.34 8.20
CA ALA A 90 -3.86 13.45 8.78
C ALA A 90 -4.29 13.67 10.25
N GLY A 91 -3.33 13.64 11.18
CA GLY A 91 -3.51 14.06 12.56
C GLY A 91 -2.85 15.42 12.84
N ASP A 92 -2.90 15.87 14.09
CA ASP A 92 -2.44 17.22 14.50
C ASP A 92 -0.94 17.50 14.23
N ARG A 93 -0.10 16.44 14.13
CA ARG A 93 1.36 16.56 13.92
C ARG A 93 1.97 15.48 13.04
N MET A 94 1.24 14.40 12.77
CA MET A 94 1.69 13.25 12.02
C MET A 94 0.48 12.50 11.45
N TYR A 95 0.73 11.64 10.47
CA TYR A 95 -0.30 10.72 9.99
C TYR A 95 -0.59 9.63 11.02
N ARG A 96 -1.87 9.26 11.13
CA ARG A 96 -2.33 8.06 11.83
C ARG A 96 -2.84 7.06 10.81
N TRP A 97 -2.79 5.78 11.17
CA TRP A 97 -3.35 4.71 10.35
C TRP A 97 -4.69 4.27 10.92
N GLU A 98 -5.72 4.29 10.08
CA GLU A 98 -7.05 3.78 10.40
C GLU A 98 -7.30 2.51 9.61
N GLU A 99 -7.70 1.43 10.28
CA GLU A 99 -8.10 0.20 9.61
C GLU A 99 -9.36 0.45 8.78
N ILE A 100 -9.32 0.02 7.52
CA ILE A 100 -10.44 0.12 6.57
C ILE A 100 -10.78 -1.25 6.01
N ASN A 101 -12.00 -1.42 5.51
CA ASN A 101 -12.40 -2.62 4.81
C ASN A 101 -11.95 -2.55 3.33
N GLY A 102 -11.19 -3.53 2.86
CA GLY A 102 -10.73 -3.62 1.46
C GLY A 102 -11.88 -3.60 0.44
N SER A 103 -13.10 -4.01 0.82
CA SER A 103 -14.29 -3.93 -0.04
C SER A 103 -14.61 -2.51 -0.50
N ILE A 104 -14.28 -1.49 0.30
CA ILE A 104 -14.46 -0.07 -0.07
C ILE A 104 -13.55 0.30 -1.24
N LEU A 105 -12.30 -0.19 -1.22
CA LEU A 105 -11.35 0.02 -2.30
C LEU A 105 -11.77 -0.75 -3.56
N ALA A 106 -12.19 -2.00 -3.39
CA ALA A 106 -12.65 -2.83 -4.49
C ALA A 106 -13.87 -2.21 -5.21
N GLU A 107 -14.83 -1.65 -4.47
CA GLU A 107 -15.98 -0.96 -5.07
C GLU A 107 -15.55 0.29 -5.86
N ARG A 108 -14.68 1.12 -5.28
CA ARG A 108 -14.24 2.39 -5.88
C ARG A 108 -13.32 2.19 -7.10
N LEU A 109 -12.52 1.14 -7.09
CA LEU A 109 -11.49 0.86 -8.10
C LEU A 109 -11.88 -0.29 -9.05
N SER A 110 -13.11 -0.80 -8.97
CA SER A 110 -13.62 -1.83 -9.88
C SER A 110 -13.61 -1.34 -11.34
N PRO A 111 -13.23 -2.18 -12.31
CA PRO A 111 -12.85 -3.60 -12.21
C PRO A 111 -11.34 -3.86 -12.09
N ILE A 112 -10.52 -2.81 -11.95
CA ILE A 112 -9.06 -2.89 -12.07
C ILE A 112 -8.34 -3.10 -10.74
N PHE A 113 -9.08 -3.14 -9.64
CA PHE A 113 -8.54 -3.51 -8.34
C PHE A 113 -8.18 -4.98 -8.34
N VAL A 114 -6.92 -5.25 -8.70
CA VAL A 114 -6.32 -6.57 -8.65
C VAL A 114 -5.14 -6.51 -7.69
N VAL A 115 -5.25 -7.29 -6.62
CA VAL A 115 -4.17 -7.54 -5.68
C VAL A 115 -3.64 -8.93 -5.99
N ASP A 116 -2.75 -9.00 -6.99
CA ASP A 116 -2.16 -10.23 -7.51
C ASP A 116 -0.85 -10.62 -6.80
N ASP A 117 -0.43 -9.84 -5.81
CA ASP A 117 0.55 -10.22 -4.81
C ASP A 117 -0.06 -11.18 -3.76
N GLU A 118 -0.96 -12.05 -4.21
CA GLU A 118 -1.44 -13.27 -3.55
C GLU A 118 -0.93 -14.51 -4.35
N GLY A 119 0.39 -14.65 -4.53
CA GLY A 119 0.97 -15.96 -4.83
C GLY A 119 2.48 -16.02 -5.01
N ASP A 120 3.27 -16.20 -3.94
CA ASP A 120 4.42 -17.12 -4.02
C ASP A 120 4.31 -18.15 -2.91
N ASP A 121 3.37 -19.08 -3.11
CA ASP A 121 3.32 -20.34 -2.39
C ASP A 121 4.13 -21.36 -3.21
N SER A 122 5.46 -21.17 -3.24
CA SER A 122 6.39 -22.20 -3.69
C SER A 122 6.98 -22.95 -2.48
N PRO A 123 6.30 -23.96 -1.92
CA PRO A 123 6.99 -25.00 -1.17
C PRO A 123 7.64 -25.96 -2.19
N GLY A 124 8.81 -25.61 -2.72
CA GLY A 124 9.61 -26.57 -3.48
C GLY A 124 10.58 -25.97 -4.48
N GLY A 125 11.88 -26.07 -4.19
CA GLY A 125 12.86 -26.18 -5.26
C GLY A 125 14.24 -25.56 -5.04
N ASP A 126 14.90 -25.78 -3.90
CA ASP A 126 16.33 -26.16 -3.94
C ASP A 126 16.77 -26.82 -2.62
N SER A 127 16.49 -28.12 -2.47
CA SER A 127 17.36 -28.99 -1.68
C SER A 127 18.42 -29.54 -2.64
N GLY A 128 19.40 -28.70 -2.95
CA GLY A 128 20.69 -29.17 -3.43
C GLY A 128 21.48 -29.71 -2.24
N ILE A 129 21.58 -31.05 -2.16
CA ILE A 129 22.73 -31.92 -1.77
C ILE A 129 22.20 -33.36 -1.68
#